data_AF-A0A4R3NMQ1-F1
#
_entry.id   AF-A0A4R3NMQ1-F1
#
_cell.length_a   1.000
_cell.length_b   1.000
_cell.length_c   1.000
_cell.angle_alpha   90.00
_cell.angle_beta   90.00
_cell.angle_gamma   90.00
#
_symmetry.space_group_name_H-M   'P 1'
#
loop_
_entity.id
_entity.type
_entity.pdbx_description
1 polymer ?
#
loop_
_entity_poly.entity_id
_entity_poly.type
_entity_poly.pdbx_seq_one_letter_code
_entity_poly.pdbx_strand_id
1 'polypeptide(L)' 'MLENNGWKLERVKGSHHQFSHPDFSIVITVPHPRKDLKIGTLNQILKAAKLKH' A
#
# COMPACT_ATOMS: atom_id res chain seq x y z
N MET A 1 5.31 -5.39 5.96
CA MET A 1 4.91 -6.26 4.82
C MET A 1 5.12 -5.54 3.47
N LEU A 2 4.72 -4.26 3.30
CA LEU A 2 5.08 -3.47 2.11
C LEU A 2 6.55 -2.99 2.14
N GLU A 3 7.00 -2.38 3.24
CA GLU A 3 8.39 -1.91 3.38
C GLU A 3 9.42 -3.04 3.23
N ASN A 4 9.07 -4.24 3.71
CA ASN A 4 9.91 -5.43 3.59
C ASN A 4 9.97 -6.00 2.15
N ASN A 5 9.08 -5.55 1.27
CA ASN A 5 9.07 -5.88 -0.15
C ASN A 5 9.66 -4.76 -1.01
N GLY A 6 10.39 -3.79 -0.43
CA GLY A 6 11.04 -2.70 -1.17
C GLY A 6 10.15 -1.50 -1.46
N TRP A 7 8.90 -1.50 -0.97
CA TRP A 7 8.00 -0.36 -1.12
C TRP A 7 8.43 0.77 -0.18
N LYS A 8 8.72 1.93 -0.75
CA LYS A 8 9.09 3.13 0.01
C LYS A 8 7.88 4.01 0.20
N LEU A 9 7.71 4.50 1.43
CA LEU A 9 6.69 5.50 1.73
C LEU A 9 7.12 6.82 1.10
N GLU A 10 6.43 7.24 0.05
CA GLU A 10 6.76 8.48 -0.67
C GLU A 10 6.08 9.67 -0.01
N ARG A 11 4.79 9.50 0.32
CA ARG A 11 3.97 10.59 0.86
C ARG A 11 2.97 10.09 1.86
N VAL A 12 2.76 10.86 2.92
CA VAL A 12 1.64 10.68 3.85
C VAL A 12 0.79 11.92 3.84
N LYS A 13 -0.52 11.74 3.63
CA LYS A 13 -1.51 12.81 3.75
C LYS A 13 -2.58 12.39 4.73
N GLY A 14 -2.38 12.76 6.00
CA GLY A 14 -3.26 12.40 7.11
C GLY A 14 -3.39 10.88 7.23
N SER A 15 -4.59 10.36 7.01
CA SER A 15 -4.88 8.94 7.01
C SER A 15 -4.35 8.19 5.78
N HIS A 16 -3.95 8.83 4.69
CA HIS A 16 -3.55 8.12 3.47
C HIS A 16 -2.02 8.04 3.35
N HIS A 17 -1.48 6.82 3.23
CA HIS A 17 -0.06 6.55 3.01
C HIS A 17 0.14 6.13 1.56
N GLN A 18 0.93 6.86 0.80
CA GLN A 18 1.33 6.51 -0.56
C GLN A 18 2.69 5.84 -0.56
N PHE A 19 2.74 4.63 -1.10
CA PHE A 19 3.94 3.84 -1.28
C PHE A 19 4.31 3.79 -2.77
N SER A 20 5.56 4.09 -3.06
CA SER A 20 6.18 3.96 -4.38
C SER A 20 7.17 2.79 -4.36
N HIS A 21 7.28 2.05 -5.45
CA HIS A 21 8.31 1.01 -5.58
C HIS A 21 9.30 1.41 -6.69
N PRO A 22 10.62 1.27 -6.50
CA PRO A 22 11.59 1.57 -7.57
C PRO A 22 11.49 0.58 -8.74
N ASP A 23 11.09 -0.67 -8.47
CA ASP A 23 10.93 -1.75 -9.48
C ASP A 23 9.57 -1.68 -10.19
N PHE A 24 8.58 -1.00 -9.61
CA PHE A 24 7.25 -0.85 -10.20
C PHE A 24 6.86 0.62 -10.28
N SER A 25 6.64 1.14 -11.49
CA SER A 25 6.17 2.53 -11.70
C SER A 25 4.72 2.78 -11.22
N ILE A 26 4.19 1.97 -10.31
CA ILE A 26 2.87 2.13 -9.71
C ILE A 26 3.01 2.69 -8.29
N VAL A 27 2.13 3.63 -7.95
CA VAL A 27 2.05 4.20 -6.60
C VAL A 27 0.80 3.64 -5.92
N ILE A 28 0.99 3.02 -4.77
CA ILE A 28 -0.05 2.36 -4.00
C ILE A 28 -0.47 3.27 -2.84
N THR A 29 -1.75 3.63 -2.79
CA THR A 29 -2.28 4.42 -1.67
C THR A 29 -2.97 3.48 -0.68
N VAL A 30 -2.42 3.40 0.53
CA VAL A 30 -2.97 2.66 1.66
C VAL A 30 -3.68 3.66 2.58
N PRO A 31 -5.02 3.63 2.67
CA PRO A 31 -5.73 4.40 3.67
C PRO A 31 -5.52 3.77 5.06
N HIS A 32 -5.37 4.60 6.09
CA HIS A 32 -5.13 4.25 7.49
C HIS A 32 -6.12 5.08 8.32
N PRO A 33 -7.24 4.46 8.70
CA PRO A 33 -7.24 3.80 10.00
C PRO A 33 -7.45 2.29 9.87
N ARG A 34 -6.63 1.49 10.57
CA ARG A 34 -6.74 0.02 10.62
C ARG A 34 -8.14 -0.51 11.01
N LYS A 35 -8.98 0.33 11.62
CA LYS A 35 -10.34 -0.01 12.06
C LYS A 35 -11.38 0.07 10.92
N ASP A 36 -11.11 0.83 9.86
CA ASP A 36 -12.06 1.06 8.74
C ASP A 36 -11.63 0.39 7.43
N LEU A 37 -10.36 -0.06 7.37
CA LEU A 37 -9.86 -0.86 6.26
C LEU A 37 -10.51 -2.24 6.24
N LYS A 38 -11.54 -2.40 5.41
CA LYS A 38 -12.08 -3.72 5.08
C LYS A 38 -10.94 -4.60 4.54
N ILE A 39 -10.89 -5.85 5.02
CA ILE A 39 -9.89 -6.85 4.59
C ILE A 39 -9.88 -7.00 3.06
N GLY A 40 -11.03 -6.84 2.41
CA GLY A 40 -11.14 -6.80 0.95
C GLY A 40 -10.35 -5.66 0.30
N THR A 41 -10.41 -4.45 0.86
CA THR A 41 -9.64 -3.29 0.38
C THR A 41 -8.15 -3.51 0.57
N LEU A 42 -7.74 -4.05 1.73
CA LEU A 42 -6.34 -4.41 1.97
C LEU A 42 -5.86 -5.48 0.99
N ASN A 43 -6.65 -6.53 0.74
CA ASN A 43 -6.32 -7.56 -0.24
C ASN A 43 -6.25 -7.01 -1.67
N GLN A 44 -7.14 -6.08 -2.05
CA GLN A 44 -7.05 -5.42 -3.36
C GLN A 44 -5.79 -4.58 -3.49
N ILE A 45 -5.40 -3.87 -2.43
CA ILE A 45 -4.16 -3.11 -2.41
C ILE A 45 -2.94 -4.06 -2.48
N LEU A 46 -2.95 -5.17 -1.74
CA LEU A 46 -1.89 -6.18 -1.80
C LEU A 46 -1.81 -6.86 -3.18
N LYS A 47 -2.95 -7.11 -3.83
CA LYS A 47 -3.02 -7.66 -5.19
C LYS A 47 -2.51 -6.66 -6.22
N ALA A 48 -2.89 -5.38 -6.09
CA ALA A 48 -2.38 -4.30 -6.93
C ALA A 48 -0.86 -4.11 -6.75
N ALA A 49 -0.37 -4.26 -5.51
CA ALA A 49 1.05 -4.25 -5.18
C ALA A 49 1.78 -5.56 -5.59
N LYS A 50 1.08 -6.55 -6.19
CA LYS A 50 1.59 -7.89 -6.51
C LYS A 50 2.28 -8.60 -5.33
N LEU A 51 1.90 -8.25 -4.10
CA LEU A 51 2.47 -8.80 -2.86
C LEU A 51 1.78 -10.09 -2.40
N LYS A 52 0.68 -10.47 -3.04
CA LYS A 52 -0.10 -11.65 -2.70
C LYS A 52 -0.55 -12.35 -3.98
N HIS A 53 -0.14 -13.62 -4.12
CA HIS A 53 -0.63 -14.56 -5.14
C HIS A 53 -1.93 -15.22 -4.63
#